data_AF-A0AAP2DE91-F1
#
_entry.id   AF-A0AAP2DE91-F1
#
_cell.length_a   1.000
_cell.length_b   1.000
_cell.length_c   1.000
_cell.angle_alpha   90.00
_cell.angle_beta   90.00
_cell.angle_gamma   90.00
#
_symmetry.space_group_name_H-M   'P 1'
#
loop_
_entity.id
_entity.type
_entity.pdbx_description
1 polymer ?
#
loop_
_entity_poly.entity_id
_entity_poly.type
_entity_poly.pdbx_seq_one_letter_code
_entity_poly.pdbx_strand_id
1 'polypeptide(L)'
;MQATFYIASAVAVLATIMVITRYNMIHALLYLVISFLAVAIVFFILGAPFIAALEVIIYAGAIVVLIIFVIMMLNLKEEAVEQERIWFSGNTWIGPGVLSVILLGELVYILVTSATPEVSHQVIDAKDVGRSLYGPYIIGVELCGLLLMSGIVGAYHLGRQKKKVVHRFLEKTE
;
A
#
# COMPACT_ATOMS: atom_id res chain seq x y z
N MET A 1 26.71 1.61 4.37
CA MET A 1 25.26 1.52 4.69
C MET A 1 24.50 2.80 4.33
N GLN A 2 25.04 3.99 4.59
CA GLN A 2 24.36 5.27 4.26
C GLN A 2 24.06 5.45 2.75
N ALA A 3 25.01 5.15 1.85
CA ALA A 3 24.76 5.26 0.41
C ALA A 3 23.61 4.36 -0.06
N THR A 4 23.57 3.10 0.40
CA THR A 4 22.49 2.15 0.09
C THR A 4 21.13 2.64 0.60
N PHE A 5 21.10 3.25 1.80
CA PHE A 5 19.89 3.87 2.34
C PHE A 5 19.38 4.98 1.40
N TYR A 6 20.22 5.95 1.05
CA TYR A 6 19.79 7.05 0.17
C TYR A 6 19.37 6.58 -1.22
N ILE A 7 20.07 5.59 -1.79
CA ILE A 7 19.69 4.99 -3.07
C ILE A 7 18.31 4.31 -2.96
N ALA A 8 18.11 3.47 -1.93
CA ALA A 8 16.84 2.79 -1.72
C ALA A 8 15.70 3.79 -1.48
N SER A 9 15.91 4.82 -0.66
CA SER A 9 14.93 5.89 -0.44
C SER A 9 14.61 6.65 -1.73
N ALA A 10 15.60 6.98 -2.55
CA ALA A 10 15.37 7.64 -3.84
C ALA A 10 14.56 6.74 -4.79
N VAL A 11 14.89 5.44 -4.86
CA VAL A 11 14.14 4.47 -5.65
C VAL A 11 12.69 4.37 -5.16
N ALA A 12 12.46 4.30 -3.85
CA ALA A 12 11.10 4.24 -3.28
C ALA A 12 10.27 5.47 -3.64
N VAL A 13 10.84 6.68 -3.51
CA VAL A 13 10.15 7.93 -3.86
C VAL A 13 9.85 7.99 -5.36
N LEU A 14 10.84 7.73 -6.21
CA LEU A 14 10.65 7.76 -7.66
C LEU A 14 9.64 6.71 -8.14
N ALA A 15 9.69 5.51 -7.58
CA ALA A 15 8.74 4.45 -7.87
C ALA A 15 7.32 4.88 -7.46
N THR A 16 7.15 5.46 -6.27
CA THR A 16 5.85 5.95 -5.79
C THR A 16 5.29 7.08 -6.67
N ILE A 17 6.14 8.00 -7.14
CA ILE A 17 5.73 9.01 -8.13
C ILE A 17 5.25 8.33 -9.43
N MET A 18 5.94 7.29 -9.89
CA MET A 18 5.51 6.50 -11.05
C MET A 18 4.19 5.76 -10.79
N VAL A 19 3.91 5.28 -9.57
CA VAL A 19 2.60 4.68 -9.24
C VAL A 19 1.47 5.68 -9.48
N ILE A 20 1.63 6.92 -8.99
CA ILE A 20 0.57 7.94 -9.01
C ILE A 20 0.38 8.55 -10.41
N THR A 21 1.45 8.61 -11.22
CA THR A 21 1.42 9.27 -12.54
C THR A 21 1.03 8.35 -13.70
N ARG A 22 1.02 7.03 -13.49
CA ARG A 22 0.78 6.05 -14.57
C ARG A 22 -0.71 5.70 -14.69
N TYR A 23 -1.27 5.96 -15.87
CA TYR A 23 -2.65 5.61 -16.23
C TYR A 23 -2.93 4.12 -16.37
N ASN A 24 -1.89 3.32 -16.61
CA ASN A 24 -2.07 1.87 -16.71
C ASN A 24 -1.92 1.26 -15.32
N MET A 25 -3.03 0.75 -14.78
CA MET A 25 -3.12 0.22 -13.43
C MET A 25 -2.14 -0.94 -13.15
N ILE A 26 -1.86 -1.78 -14.14
CA ILE A 26 -0.88 -2.88 -13.99
C ILE A 26 0.53 -2.30 -13.83
N HIS A 27 0.89 -1.30 -14.64
CA HIS A 27 2.20 -0.65 -14.54
C HIS A 27 2.33 0.09 -13.21
N ALA A 28 1.29 0.80 -12.78
CA ALA A 28 1.25 1.46 -11.49
C ALA A 28 1.51 0.46 -10.34
N LEU A 29 0.88 -0.71 -10.36
CA LEU A 29 1.10 -1.74 -9.34
C LEU A 29 2.50 -2.35 -9.37
N LEU A 30 3.09 -2.54 -10.55
CA LEU A 30 4.49 -3.01 -10.63
C LEU A 30 5.46 -1.98 -10.04
N TYR A 31 5.24 -0.68 -10.27
CA TYR A 31 6.01 0.38 -9.60
C TYR A 31 5.77 0.38 -8.08
N LEU A 32 4.57 0.04 -7.61
CA LEU A 32 4.28 -0.07 -6.18
C LEU A 32 5.08 -1.21 -5.53
N VAL A 33 5.18 -2.37 -6.20
CA VAL A 33 6.05 -3.47 -5.74
C VAL A 33 7.50 -3.01 -5.63
N ILE A 34 8.02 -2.28 -6.63
CA ILE A 34 9.39 -1.74 -6.57
C ILE A 34 9.56 -0.80 -5.38
N SER A 35 8.57 0.05 -5.09
CA SER A 35 8.58 0.93 -3.91
C SER A 35 8.65 0.14 -2.60
N PHE A 36 7.78 -0.86 -2.42
CA PHE A 36 7.78 -1.70 -1.21
C PHE A 36 9.07 -2.49 -1.03
N LEU A 37 9.66 -3.01 -2.11
CA LEU A 37 10.97 -3.67 -2.03
C LEU A 37 12.09 -2.70 -1.63
N ALA A 38 12.06 -1.46 -2.14
CA ALA A 38 13.02 -0.43 -1.76
C ALA A 38 12.84 0.01 -0.29
N VAL A 39 11.60 0.13 0.18
CA VAL A 39 11.28 0.40 1.60
C VAL A 39 11.72 -0.76 2.50
N ALA A 40 11.57 -2.01 2.07
CA ALA A 40 12.07 -3.16 2.81
C ALA A 40 13.60 -3.11 3.02
N ILE A 41 14.35 -2.67 1.99
CA ILE A 41 15.80 -2.44 2.11
C ILE A 41 16.09 -1.32 3.12
N VAL A 42 15.30 -0.24 3.10
CA VAL A 42 15.42 0.85 4.09
C VAL A 42 15.20 0.33 5.51
N PHE A 43 14.15 -0.46 5.75
CA PHE A 43 13.90 -1.08 7.07
C PHE A 43 15.02 -2.02 7.51
N PHE A 44 15.56 -2.81 6.58
CA PHE A 44 16.68 -3.70 6.88
C PHE A 44 17.92 -2.91 7.33
N ILE A 45 18.25 -1.82 6.63
CA ILE A 45 19.41 -0.96 6.97
C ILE A 45 19.20 -0.22 8.30
N LEU A 46 17.96 0.14 8.63
CA LEU A 46 17.61 0.78 9.90
C LEU A 46 17.64 -0.18 11.11
N GLY A 47 17.98 -1.46 10.90
CA GLY A 47 18.06 -2.44 11.98
C GLY A 47 16.73 -3.11 12.30
N ALA A 48 15.75 -3.07 11.39
CA ALA A 48 14.43 -3.70 11.53
C ALA A 48 14.23 -4.86 10.53
N PRO A 49 15.01 -5.95 10.61
CA PRO A 49 14.95 -7.05 9.65
C PRO A 49 13.61 -7.80 9.67
N PHE A 50 12.95 -7.87 10.82
CA PHE A 50 11.64 -8.53 10.93
C PHE A 50 10.56 -7.81 10.12
N ILE A 51 10.42 -6.49 10.28
CA ILE A 51 9.45 -5.71 9.50
C ILE A 51 9.83 -5.66 8.02
N ALA A 52 11.13 -5.57 7.68
CA ALA A 52 11.59 -5.68 6.30
C ALA A 52 11.12 -6.98 5.62
N ALA A 53 11.21 -8.12 6.33
CA ALA A 53 10.71 -9.39 5.81
C ALA A 53 9.18 -9.40 5.66
N LEU A 54 8.44 -8.84 6.63
CA LEU A 54 6.98 -8.71 6.54
C LEU A 54 6.54 -7.81 5.38
N GLU A 55 7.28 -6.74 5.10
CA GLU A 55 7.04 -5.85 3.95
C GLU A 55 7.08 -6.63 2.62
N VAL A 56 8.09 -7.49 2.47
CA VAL A 56 8.25 -8.31 1.27
C VAL A 56 7.17 -9.40 1.17
N ILE A 57 6.92 -10.13 2.26
CA ILE A 57 6.03 -11.30 2.25
C ILE A 57 4.56 -10.88 2.18
N ILE A 58 4.14 -9.91 3.00
CA ILE A 58 2.74 -9.55 3.17
C ILE A 58 2.34 -8.45 2.19
N TYR A 59 3.05 -7.31 2.19
CA TYR A 59 2.64 -6.16 1.39
C TYR A 59 2.94 -6.37 -0.09
N ALA A 60 4.20 -6.57 -0.45
CA ALA A 60 4.58 -6.83 -1.83
C ALA A 60 4.11 -8.22 -2.32
N GLY A 61 4.18 -9.24 -1.45
CA GLY A 61 3.93 -10.63 -1.83
C GLY A 61 2.46 -11.07 -1.85
N ALA A 62 1.65 -10.65 -0.88
CA ALA A 62 0.25 -11.12 -0.77
C ALA A 62 -0.75 -10.04 -1.22
N ILE A 63 -0.67 -8.84 -0.64
CA ILE A 63 -1.67 -7.79 -0.84
C ILE A 63 -1.61 -7.28 -2.28
N VAL A 64 -0.44 -6.86 -2.76
CA VAL A 64 -0.32 -6.32 -4.12
C VAL A 64 -0.59 -7.39 -5.17
N VAL A 65 -0.17 -8.64 -4.95
CA VAL A 65 -0.47 -9.76 -5.87
C VAL A 65 -1.98 -10.02 -5.96
N LEU A 66 -2.70 -9.99 -4.84
CA LEU A 66 -4.16 -10.11 -4.83
C LEU A 66 -4.80 -8.96 -5.63
N ILE A 67 -4.33 -7.73 -5.44
CA ILE A 67 -4.83 -6.55 -6.17
C ILE A 67 -4.58 -6.71 -7.68
N ILE A 68 -3.38 -7.11 -8.09
CA ILE A 68 -3.04 -7.39 -9.49
C ILE A 68 -3.99 -8.44 -10.07
N PHE A 69 -4.22 -9.55 -9.35
CA PHE A 69 -5.11 -10.61 -9.80
C PHE A 69 -6.55 -10.10 -10.01
N VAL A 70 -7.08 -9.33 -9.06
CA VAL A 70 -8.43 -8.76 -9.14
C VAL A 70 -8.55 -7.83 -10.36
N ILE A 71 -7.58 -6.95 -10.56
CA ILE A 71 -7.60 -5.98 -11.68
C ILE A 71 -7.47 -6.69 -13.03
N MET A 72 -6.65 -7.74 -13.10
CA MET A 72 -6.53 -8.56 -14.29
C MET A 72 -7.83 -9.32 -14.59
N MET A 73 -8.50 -9.88 -13.58
CA MET A 73 -9.78 -10.57 -13.73
C MET A 73 -10.90 -9.62 -14.20
N LEU A 74 -10.90 -8.38 -13.69
CA LEU A 74 -11.85 -7.35 -14.10
C LEU A 74 -11.58 -6.79 -15.51
N ASN A 75 -10.43 -7.11 -16.11
CA ASN A 75 -10.02 -6.74 -17.46
C ASN A 75 -10.38 -5.28 -17.82
N LEU A 76 -10.00 -4.34 -16.96
CA LEU A 76 -10.20 -2.89 -17.10
C LEU A 76 -9.36 -2.34 -18.28
N LYS A 77 -9.70 -2.68 -19.52
CA LYS A 77 -8.91 -2.31 -20.69
C LYS A 77 -9.64 -1.28 -21.56
N GLU A 78 -8.92 -0.18 -21.77
CA GLU A 78 -9.17 0.92 -22.72
C GLU A 78 -10.12 2.03 -22.24
N GLU A 79 -11.38 1.75 -21.92
CA GLU A 79 -12.33 2.83 -21.54
C GLU A 79 -11.91 3.56 -20.25
N ALA A 80 -11.42 2.82 -19.26
CA ALA A 80 -10.95 3.38 -17.99
C ALA A 80 -9.68 4.25 -18.14
N VAL A 81 -8.78 3.87 -19.06
CA VAL A 81 -7.51 4.59 -19.28
C VAL A 81 -7.76 5.93 -19.97
N GLU A 82 -8.69 5.96 -20.93
CA GLU A 82 -9.05 7.18 -21.64
C GLU A 82 -9.82 8.15 -20.73
N GLN A 83 -10.71 7.62 -19.88
CA GLN A 83 -11.38 8.41 -18.85
C GLN A 83 -10.40 8.99 -17.82
N GLU A 84 -9.43 8.20 -17.34
CA GLU A 84 -8.37 8.70 -16.44
C GLU A 84 -7.56 9.82 -17.10
N ARG A 85 -7.20 9.67 -18.37
CA ARG A 85 -6.45 10.70 -19.11
C ARG A 85 -7.20 12.03 -19.18
N ILE A 86 -8.53 11.99 -19.33
CA ILE A 86 -9.38 13.19 -19.33
C ILE A 86 -9.46 13.81 -17.92
N TRP A 87 -9.52 12.98 -16.88
CA TRP A 87 -9.52 13.46 -15.49
C TRP A 87 -8.20 14.11 -15.07
N PHE A 88 -7.08 13.60 -15.58
CA PHE A 88 -5.74 14.16 -15.35
C PHE A 88 -5.40 15.36 -16.24
N SER A 89 -6.11 15.59 -17.35
CA SER A 89 -5.86 16.72 -18.24
C SER A 89 -6.51 18.04 -17.79
N GLY A 90 -7.42 17.97 -16.83
CA GLY A 90 -8.05 19.15 -16.22
C GLY A 90 -7.17 19.85 -15.18
N ASN A 91 -7.52 21.10 -14.85
CA ASN A 91 -6.95 21.87 -13.74
C ASN A 91 -7.24 21.25 -12.35
N THR A 92 -7.89 20.08 -12.33
CA THR A 92 -8.32 19.28 -11.17
C THR A 92 -7.15 18.81 -10.31
N TRP A 93 -5.96 18.61 -10.88
CA TRP A 93 -4.79 18.15 -10.12
C TRP A 93 -4.04 19.27 -9.39
N ILE A 94 -4.23 20.53 -9.82
CA ILE A 94 -3.51 21.68 -9.25
C ILE A 94 -3.91 21.91 -7.79
N GLY A 95 -5.22 21.85 -7.48
CA GLY A 95 -5.71 22.05 -6.11
C GLY A 95 -5.12 21.05 -5.11
N PRO A 96 -5.31 19.73 -5.32
CA PRO A 96 -4.70 18.68 -4.49
C PRO A 96 -3.17 18.76 -4.48
N GLY A 97 -2.54 19.02 -5.63
CA GLY A 97 -1.07 19.12 -5.73
C GLY A 97 -0.50 20.24 -4.86
N VAL A 98 -1.10 21.44 -4.92
CA VAL A 98 -0.69 22.58 -4.08
C VAL A 98 -0.88 22.25 -2.60
N LEU A 99 -2.02 21.64 -2.22
CA LEU A 99 -2.28 21.26 -0.84
C LEU A 99 -1.28 20.22 -0.33
N SER A 100 -0.95 19.21 -1.14
CA SER A 100 0.06 18.20 -0.80
C SER A 100 1.45 18.81 -0.62
N VAL A 101 1.84 19.80 -1.44
CA VAL A 101 3.13 20.50 -1.31
C VAL A 101 3.18 21.35 -0.05
N ILE A 102 2.09 22.06 0.30
CA ILE A 102 2.00 22.82 1.54
C ILE A 102 2.17 21.89 2.74
N LEU A 103 1.43 20.77 2.75
CA LEU A 103 1.52 19.76 3.81
C LEU A 103 2.91 19.14 3.91
N LEU A 104 3.55 18.84 2.78
CA LEU A 104 4.94 18.37 2.75
C LEU A 104 5.90 19.41 3.34
N GLY A 105 5.73 20.68 3.00
CA GLY A 105 6.53 21.78 3.53
C GLY A 105 6.39 21.93 5.05
N GLU A 106 5.18 21.81 5.57
CA GLU A 106 4.93 21.82 7.02
C GLU A 106 5.57 20.62 7.73
N LEU A 107 5.43 19.41 7.17
CA LEU A 107 6.10 18.21 7.71
C LEU A 107 7.62 18.36 7.75
N VAL A 108 8.22 18.88 6.67
CA VAL A 108 9.67 19.14 6.62
C VAL A 108 10.07 20.21 7.63
N TYR A 109 9.29 21.28 7.77
CA TYR A 109 9.55 22.33 8.75
C TYR A 109 9.55 21.79 10.18
N ILE A 110 8.54 20.97 10.54
CA ILE A 110 8.46 20.32 11.85
C ILE A 110 9.66 19.39 12.04
N LEU A 111 10.02 18.58 11.04
CA LEU A 111 11.12 17.62 11.15
C LEU A 111 12.48 18.30 11.36
N VAL A 112 12.74 19.42 10.67
CA VAL A 112 14.01 20.15 10.78
C VAL A 112 14.09 20.99 12.07
N THR A 113 12.96 21.50 12.54
CA THR A 113 12.91 22.34 13.76
C THR A 113 12.90 21.49 15.04
N SER A 114 12.40 20.25 14.96
CA SER A 114 12.42 19.31 16.08
C SER A 114 13.84 18.84 16.36
N ALA A 115 14.23 18.78 17.63
CA ALA A 115 15.50 18.16 18.01
C ALA A 115 15.48 16.70 17.57
N THR A 116 16.36 16.33 16.64
CA THR A 116 16.52 14.95 16.19
C THR A 116 17.26 14.18 17.30
N PRO A 117 16.60 13.24 18.01
CA PRO A 117 17.31 12.41 18.97
C PRO A 117 18.38 11.59 18.23
N GLU A 118 19.52 11.35 18.88
CA GLU A 118 20.52 10.43 18.35
C GLU A 118 19.88 9.04 18.20
N VAL A 119 19.71 8.61 16.95
CA VAL A 119 19.17 7.29 16.65
C VAL A 119 20.30 6.29 16.83
N SER A 120 20.25 5.53 17.93
CA SER A 120 21.09 4.36 18.09
C SER A 120 20.74 3.33 17.01
N HIS A 121 21.73 2.96 16.20
CA HIS A 121 21.60 1.85 15.25
C HIS A 121 21.66 0.52 15.99
N GLN A 122 20.61 0.19 16.73
CA GLN A 122 20.44 -1.11 17.37
C GLN A 122 19.59 -2.01 16.47
N VAL A 123 20.14 -3.16 16.08
CA VAL A 123 19.38 -4.18 15.37
C VAL A 123 18.39 -4.81 16.34
N ILE A 124 17.10 -4.77 15.98
CA ILE A 124 16.01 -5.36 16.75
C ILE A 124 15.71 -6.75 16.20
N ASP A 125 15.88 -7.77 17.03
CA ASP A 125 15.59 -9.15 16.64
C ASP A 125 14.08 -9.41 16.59
N ALA A 126 13.64 -10.29 15.68
CA ALA A 126 12.26 -10.73 15.56
C ALA A 126 11.72 -11.30 16.88
N LYS A 127 12.59 -11.95 17.67
CA LYS A 127 12.24 -12.47 18.99
C LYS A 127 11.82 -11.37 19.97
N ASP A 128 12.49 -10.22 19.93
CA ASP A 128 12.20 -9.11 20.85
C ASP A 128 10.92 -8.38 20.44
N VAL A 129 10.65 -8.29 19.13
CA VAL A 129 9.35 -7.85 18.62
C VAL A 129 8.25 -8.80 19.09
N GLY A 130 8.45 -10.12 18.97
CA GLY A 130 7.48 -11.12 19.44
C GLY A 130 7.20 -11.04 20.94
N ARG A 131 8.24 -10.84 21.77
CA ARG A 131 8.08 -10.62 23.22
C ARG A 131 7.25 -9.38 23.52
N SER A 132 7.44 -8.31 22.76
CA SER A 132 6.67 -7.08 22.93
C SER A 132 5.21 -7.28 22.49
N LEU A 133 4.98 -7.95 21.36
CA LEU A 133 3.64 -8.23 20.84
C LEU A 133 2.80 -9.06 21.81
N TYR A 134 3.36 -10.12 22.38
CA TYR A 134 2.63 -11.03 23.28
C TYR A 134 2.80 -10.73 24.77
N GLY A 135 3.60 -9.72 25.12
CA GLY A 135 3.71 -9.18 26.47
C GLY A 135 2.80 -7.96 26.64
N PRO A 136 3.35 -6.74 26.56
CA PRO A 136 2.58 -5.51 26.76
C PRO A 136 1.46 -5.30 25.73
N TYR A 137 1.61 -5.78 24.49
CA TYR A 137 0.67 -5.51 23.40
C TYR A 137 -0.30 -6.66 23.11
N ILE A 138 -0.50 -7.60 24.04
CA ILE A 138 -1.36 -8.78 23.83
C ILE A 138 -2.79 -8.41 23.40
N ILE A 139 -3.35 -7.37 24.01
CA ILE A 139 -4.69 -6.86 23.66
C ILE A 139 -4.70 -6.32 22.22
N GLY A 140 -3.62 -5.67 21.78
CA GLY A 140 -3.48 -5.21 20.40
C GLY A 140 -3.49 -6.37 19.39
N VAL A 141 -2.82 -7.48 19.72
CA VAL A 141 -2.84 -8.70 18.89
C VAL A 141 -4.25 -9.29 18.81
N GLU A 142 -4.96 -9.36 19.93
CA GLU A 142 -6.34 -9.88 19.96
C GLU A 142 -7.30 -9.02 19.13
N LEU A 143 -7.21 -7.69 19.26
CA LEU A 143 -8.01 -6.75 18.47
C LEU A 143 -7.70 -6.83 16.97
N CYS A 144 -6.43 -6.99 16.59
CA CYS A 144 -6.05 -7.23 15.21
C CYS A 144 -6.65 -8.54 14.68
N GLY A 145 -6.70 -9.60 15.50
CA GLY A 145 -7.35 -10.86 15.14
C GLY A 145 -8.85 -10.68 14.86
N LEU A 146 -9.55 -9.94 15.74
CA LEU A 146 -10.97 -9.61 15.55
C LEU A 146 -11.20 -8.74 14.31
N LEU A 147 -10.30 -7.79 14.04
CA LEU A 147 -10.35 -6.94 12.85
C LEU A 147 -10.21 -7.76 11.56
N LEU A 148 -9.26 -8.71 11.51
CA LEU A 148 -9.10 -9.61 10.37
C LEU A 148 -10.30 -10.54 10.18
N MET A 149 -10.85 -11.08 11.28
CA MET A 149 -12.07 -11.89 11.24
C MET A 149 -13.25 -11.08 10.66
N SER A 150 -13.44 -9.86 11.15
CA SER A 150 -14.47 -8.94 10.66
C SER A 150 -14.28 -8.63 9.17
N GLY A 151 -13.03 -8.39 8.75
CA GLY A 151 -12.67 -8.15 7.36
C GLY A 151 -13.06 -9.31 6.44
N ILE A 152 -12.81 -10.55 6.84
CA ILE A 152 -13.20 -11.74 6.07
C ILE A 152 -14.74 -11.86 5.97
N VAL A 153 -15.45 -11.68 7.07
CA VAL A 153 -16.92 -11.74 7.09
C VAL A 153 -17.52 -10.64 6.20
N GLY A 154 -16.99 -9.42 6.29
CA GLY A 154 -17.39 -8.27 5.48
C GLY A 154 -17.14 -8.50 3.99
N ALA A 155 -15.94 -8.94 3.63
CA ALA A 155 -15.57 -9.24 2.24
C ALA A 155 -16.45 -10.36 1.66
N TYR A 156 -16.72 -11.42 2.42
CA TYR A 156 -17.61 -12.49 1.99
C TYR A 156 -19.04 -11.99 1.75
N HIS A 157 -19.60 -11.21 2.69
CA HIS A 157 -20.97 -10.71 2.55
C HIS A 157 -21.11 -9.76 1.36
N LEU A 158 -20.13 -8.87 1.15
CA LEU A 158 -20.13 -7.90 0.06
C LEU A 158 -19.89 -8.55 -1.30
N GLY A 159 -18.94 -9.49 -1.39
CA GLY A 159 -18.58 -10.17 -2.63
C GLY A 159 -19.62 -11.19 -3.11
N ARG A 160 -20.55 -11.60 -2.24
CA ARG A 160 -21.57 -12.59 -2.57
C ARG A 160 -22.64 -12.00 -3.48
N GLN A 161 -22.54 -12.30 -4.77
CA GLN A 161 -23.61 -11.99 -5.72
C GLN A 161 -24.83 -12.88 -5.47
N LYS A 162 -25.95 -12.29 -5.07
CA LYS A 162 -27.24 -13.02 -5.00
C LYS A 162 -27.69 -13.34 -6.42
N LYS A 163 -27.92 -14.62 -6.70
CA LYS A 163 -28.49 -15.08 -7.97
C LYS A 163 -29.81 -14.33 -8.18
N LYS A 164 -29.90 -13.48 -9.20
CA LYS A 164 -31.16 -12.85 -9.58
C LYS A 164 -32.07 -13.97 -10.07
N VAL A 165 -33.08 -14.34 -9.27
CA VAL A 165 -34.13 -15.24 -9.72
C VAL A 165 -34.97 -14.44 -10.71
N VAL A 166 -34.67 -14.59 -11.99
CA VAL A 166 -35.43 -13.99 -13.06
C VAL A 166 -36.79 -14.69 -13.07
N HIS A 167 -37.88 -13.93 -13.11
CA HIS A 167 -39.22 -14.51 -13.22
C HIS A 167 -39.28 -15.37 -14.48
N ARG A 168 -39.93 -16.54 -14.44
CA ARG A 168 -40.04 -17.49 -15.56
C ARG A 168 -40.44 -16.86 -16.92
N PHE A 169 -41.09 -15.70 -16.90
CA PHE A 169 -41.49 -14.95 -18.11
C PHE A 169 -40.41 -14.05 -18.71
N LEU A 170 -39.27 -13.88 -18.03
CA LEU A 170 -38.12 -13.09 -18.43
C LEU A 170 -36.89 -13.96 -18.76
N GLU A 171 -37.01 -15.29 -18.68
CA GLU A 171 -36.04 -16.20 -19.28
C GLU A 171 -36.15 -16.07 -20.80
N LYS A 172 -35.20 -15.38 -21.43
CA LYS A 172 -35.07 -15.41 -22.89
C LYS A 172 -34.84 -16.86 -23.32
N THR A 173 -35.78 -17.43 -24.05
CA THR A 173 -35.59 -18.65 -24.82
C THR A 173 -34.62 -18.36 -25.95
N GLU A 174 -33.35 -18.73 -25.76
CA GLU A 174 -32.39 -19.03 -26.82
C GLU A 174 -32.11 -20.53 -26.83
#